data_AF-A0A0H4KRU6-F1
#
_entry.id   AF-A0A0H4KRU6-F1
#
_cell.length_a   1.000
_cell.length_b   1.000
_cell.length_c   1.000
_cell.angle_alpha   90.00
_cell.angle_beta   90.00
_cell.angle_gamma   90.00
#
_symmetry.space_group_name_H-M   'P 1'
#
loop_
_entity.id
_entity.type
_entity.pdbx_description
1 polymer ?
#
loop_
_entity_poly.entity_id
_entity_poly.type
_entity_poly.pdbx_seq_one_letter_code
_entity_poly.pdbx_strand_id
1 'polypeptide(L)'
;MPLDTFQKQLDLLVDDLTGEGTSKPQVVLLTTWSAGERCQAFDEAVKTVGEEHDFPVVDLSEVWGDSSNVGRKGVQTYNGVSDNLYPNDQGMKVIAGKIFEEVEGPLKERGLKTTES
;
A
#
# COMPACT_ATOMS: atom_id res chain seq x y z
N MET A 1 -3.99 8.83 -16.09
CA MET A 1 -3.19 7.76 -16.74
C MET A 1 -4.15 6.69 -17.21
N PRO A 2 -4.05 6.18 -18.45
CA PRO A 2 -4.84 5.03 -18.89
C PRO A 2 -4.52 3.78 -18.06
N LEU A 3 -5.51 2.92 -17.82
CA LEU A 3 -5.36 1.72 -16.98
C LEU A 3 -4.25 0.78 -17.47
N ASP A 4 -4.24 0.46 -18.77
CA ASP A 4 -3.22 -0.41 -19.36
C ASP A 4 -1.81 0.18 -19.24
N THR A 5 -1.70 1.51 -19.28
CA THR A 5 -0.42 2.19 -19.07
C THR A 5 0.03 2.06 -17.62
N PHE A 6 -0.90 2.18 -16.67
CA PHE A 6 -0.60 2.00 -15.25
C PHE A 6 -0.10 0.59 -14.95
N GLN A 7 -0.86 -0.45 -15.36
CA GLN A 7 -0.49 -1.83 -15.06
C GLN A 7 0.89 -2.18 -15.66
N LYS A 8 1.12 -1.82 -16.92
CA LYS A 8 2.42 -2.04 -17.58
C LYS A 8 3.56 -1.29 -16.89
N GLN A 9 3.33 -0.09 -16.39
CA GLN A 9 4.37 0.67 -15.70
C GLN A 9 4.65 0.12 -14.30
N LEU A 10 3.64 -0.40 -13.61
CA LEU A 10 3.80 -1.07 -12.32
C LEU A 10 4.59 -2.37 -12.47
N ASP A 11 4.24 -3.18 -13.46
CA ASP A 11 4.95 -4.42 -13.83
C ASP A 11 6.43 -4.15 -14.11
N LEU A 12 6.73 -3.19 -15.00
CA LEU A 12 8.11 -2.80 -15.30
C LEU A 12 8.89 -2.29 -14.07
N LEU A 13 8.23 -1.52 -13.19
CA LEU A 13 8.86 -1.04 -11.96
C LEU A 13 9.24 -2.20 -11.04
N VAL A 14 8.36 -3.19 -10.90
CA VAL A 14 8.59 -4.38 -10.07
C VAL A 14 9.71 -5.24 -10.64
N ASP A 15 9.72 -5.47 -11.95
CA ASP A 15 10.80 -6.17 -12.65
C ASP A 15 12.14 -5.48 -12.42
N ASP A 16 12.21 -4.16 -12.59
CA ASP A 16 13.43 -3.37 -12.38
C ASP A 16 13.93 -3.46 -10.93
N LEU A 17 13.02 -3.52 -9.96
CA LEU A 17 13.38 -3.64 -8.54
C LEU A 17 13.89 -5.03 -8.14
N THR A 18 13.47 -6.08 -8.86
CA THR A 18 13.73 -7.49 -8.49
C THR A 18 14.58 -8.27 -9.49
N GLY A 19 14.95 -7.64 -10.60
CA GLY A 19 15.75 -8.21 -11.67
C GLY A 19 17.16 -8.65 -11.27
N GLU A 20 17.82 -9.34 -12.20
CA GLU A 20 19.18 -9.84 -11.98
C GLU A 20 20.17 -8.72 -11.65
N GLY A 21 21.04 -8.96 -10.66
CA GLY A 21 22.02 -7.97 -10.20
C GLY A 21 21.50 -6.94 -9.20
N THR A 22 20.21 -6.99 -8.85
CA THR A 22 19.64 -6.17 -7.76
C THR A 22 19.80 -6.85 -6.39
N SER A 23 19.61 -6.08 -5.32
CA SER A 23 19.64 -6.59 -3.94
C SER A 23 18.41 -7.42 -3.54
N LYS A 24 17.49 -7.71 -4.47
CA LYS A 24 16.22 -8.43 -4.25
C LYS A 24 15.48 -7.95 -2.98
N PRO A 25 14.91 -6.73 -3.02
CA PRO A 25 14.16 -6.18 -1.89
C PRO A 25 12.95 -7.05 -1.56
N GLN A 26 12.47 -6.98 -0.32
CA GLN A 26 11.12 -7.45 -0.01
C GLN A 26 10.13 -6.45 -0.62
N VAL A 27 9.23 -6.92 -1.47
CA VAL A 27 8.18 -6.10 -2.08
C VAL A 27 6.84 -6.50 -1.48
N VAL A 28 6.01 -5.49 -1.21
CA VAL A 28 4.59 -5.61 -0.87
C VAL A 28 3.87 -4.54 -1.67
N LEU A 29 2.80 -4.91 -2.36
CA LEU A 29 1.97 -3.96 -3.07
C LEU A 29 0.77 -3.56 -2.21
N LEU A 30 0.28 -2.34 -2.40
CA LEU A 30 -0.89 -1.83 -1.71
C LEU A 30 -1.92 -1.44 -2.75
N THR A 31 -3.19 -1.80 -2.53
CA THR A 31 -4.28 -1.18 -3.30
C THR A 31 -4.35 0.31 -2.97
N THR A 32 -5.05 1.07 -3.80
CA THR A 32 -5.19 2.50 -3.59
C THR A 32 -5.92 2.80 -2.28
N TRP A 33 -5.57 3.93 -1.66
CA TRP A 33 -6.22 4.35 -0.41
C TRP A 33 -7.73 4.60 -0.57
N SER A 34 -8.19 5.09 -1.73
CA SER A 34 -9.59 5.43 -1.93
C SER A 34 -10.33 4.28 -2.63
N ALA A 35 -11.28 3.63 -1.97
CA ALA A 35 -12.09 2.57 -2.57
C ALA A 35 -13.24 3.10 -3.48
N GLY A 36 -13.10 4.30 -4.05
CA GLY A 36 -14.10 4.83 -4.98
C GLY A 36 -14.14 4.03 -6.29
N GLU A 37 -15.26 4.04 -7.01
CA GLU A 37 -15.43 3.28 -8.27
C GLU A 37 -14.30 3.52 -9.29
N ARG A 38 -13.76 4.74 -9.32
CA ARG A 38 -12.64 5.11 -10.23
C ARG A 38 -11.33 4.40 -9.91
N CYS A 39 -11.18 3.88 -8.70
CA CYS A 39 -9.97 3.24 -8.21
C CYS A 39 -10.00 1.72 -8.36
N GLN A 40 -11.19 1.11 -8.39
CA GLN A 40 -11.35 -0.35 -8.47
C GLN A 40 -10.53 -0.98 -9.60
N ALA A 41 -10.55 -0.40 -10.79
CA ALA A 41 -9.78 -0.92 -11.91
C ALA A 41 -8.26 -0.88 -11.66
N PHE A 42 -7.77 0.13 -10.94
CA PHE A 42 -6.36 0.23 -10.57
C PHE A 42 -6.01 -0.75 -9.43
N ASP A 43 -6.92 -0.95 -8.47
CA ASP A 43 -6.75 -1.94 -7.40
C ASP A 43 -6.67 -3.36 -7.97
N GLU A 44 -7.50 -3.68 -8.95
CA GLU A 44 -7.42 -4.97 -9.67
C GLU A 44 -6.10 -5.09 -10.44
N ALA A 45 -5.65 -4.04 -11.12
CA ALA A 45 -4.33 -4.05 -11.78
C ALA A 45 -3.18 -4.28 -10.78
N VAL A 46 -3.25 -3.69 -9.57
CA VAL A 46 -2.27 -3.95 -8.50
C VAL A 46 -2.32 -5.42 -8.06
N LYS A 47 -3.52 -5.98 -7.86
CA LYS A 47 -3.71 -7.38 -7.49
C LYS A 47 -3.16 -8.32 -8.54
N THR A 48 -3.42 -8.06 -9.83
CA THR A 48 -2.89 -8.84 -10.95
C THR A 48 -1.36 -8.82 -10.96
N VAL A 49 -0.71 -7.66 -10.85
CA VAL A 49 0.76 -7.60 -10.80
C VAL A 49 1.29 -8.31 -9.55
N GLY A 50 0.62 -8.20 -8.40
CA GLY A 50 1.00 -8.94 -7.21
C GLY A 50 0.96 -10.46 -7.41
N GLU A 51 -0.09 -10.98 -8.04
CA GLU A 51 -0.22 -12.40 -8.37
C GLU A 51 0.83 -12.87 -9.38
N GLU A 52 1.08 -12.11 -10.44
CA GLU A 52 2.05 -12.43 -11.49
C GLU A 52 3.49 -12.54 -10.94
N HIS A 53 3.82 -11.75 -9.93
CA HIS A 53 5.16 -11.69 -9.31
C HIS A 53 5.27 -12.43 -7.97
N ASP A 54 4.21 -13.11 -7.52
CA ASP A 54 4.14 -13.77 -6.20
C ASP A 54 4.45 -12.82 -5.04
N PHE A 55 3.93 -11.59 -5.11
CA PHE A 55 4.05 -10.58 -4.07
C PHE A 55 2.78 -10.46 -3.25
N PRO A 56 2.87 -10.30 -1.92
CA PRO A 56 1.71 -10.00 -1.11
C PRO A 56 1.11 -8.64 -1.50
N VAL A 57 -0.22 -8.59 -1.48
CA VAL A 57 -1.00 -7.39 -1.75
C VAL A 57 -1.85 -7.04 -0.54
N VAL A 58 -1.62 -5.87 0.04
CA VAL A 58 -2.44 -5.34 1.13
C VAL A 58 -3.63 -4.59 0.54
N ASP A 59 -4.83 -5.14 0.72
CA ASP A 59 -6.08 -4.47 0.35
C ASP A 59 -6.47 -3.44 1.42
N LEU A 60 -6.49 -2.16 1.04
CA LEU A 60 -6.84 -1.03 1.89
C LEU A 60 -8.33 -0.68 1.90
N SER A 61 -9.17 -1.35 1.10
CA SER A 61 -10.57 -1.00 0.94
C SER A 61 -11.36 -1.01 2.26
N GLU A 62 -11.11 -1.98 3.13
CA GLU A 62 -11.72 -2.05 4.46
C GLU A 62 -11.19 -0.97 5.40
N VAL A 63 -9.91 -0.59 5.29
CA VAL A 63 -9.32 0.47 6.12
C VAL A 63 -9.93 1.81 5.76
N TRP A 64 -10.12 2.08 4.48
CA TRP A 64 -10.81 3.26 3.96
C TRP A 64 -12.30 3.29 4.32
N GLY A 65 -12.96 2.13 4.26
CA GLY A 65 -14.38 1.99 4.58
C GLY A 65 -14.74 2.37 6.01
N ASP A 66 -13.77 2.31 6.94
CA ASP A 66 -13.94 2.79 8.31
C ASP A 66 -13.63 4.29 8.42
N SER A 67 -14.69 5.08 8.57
CA SER A 67 -14.61 6.54 8.77
C SER A 67 -13.75 6.97 9.96
N SER A 68 -13.50 6.09 10.94
CA SER A 68 -12.60 6.38 12.07
C SER A 68 -11.14 6.47 11.66
N ASN A 69 -10.77 5.93 10.49
CA ASN A 69 -9.42 5.98 9.92
C ASN A 69 -9.19 7.20 9.01
N VAL A 70 -10.24 7.96 8.69
CA VAL A 70 -10.17 9.09 7.75
C VAL A 70 -10.04 10.42 8.50
N GLY A 71 -9.24 11.33 7.96
CA GLY A 71 -9.12 12.69 8.49
C GLY A 71 -10.47 13.41 8.50
N ARG A 72 -10.73 14.22 9.53
CA ARG A 72 -11.92 15.07 9.55
C ARG A 72 -11.75 16.21 8.55
N LYS A 73 -12.81 16.61 7.86
CA LYS A 73 -12.84 17.82 7.03
C LYS A 73 -12.90 19.09 7.89
N GLY A 74 -12.31 20.18 7.42
CA GLY A 74 -12.53 21.51 8.01
C GLY A 74 -11.68 21.82 9.24
N VAL A 75 -10.69 20.97 9.55
CA VAL A 75 -9.75 21.20 10.65
C VAL A 75 -8.58 22.02 10.12
N GLN A 76 -8.23 23.10 10.81
CA GLN A 76 -7.03 23.88 10.49
C GLN A 76 -5.80 23.09 10.92
N THR A 77 -4.91 22.81 9.97
CA THR A 77 -3.62 22.16 10.19
C THR A 77 -2.48 23.10 9.77
N TYR A 78 -1.24 22.68 9.98
CA TYR A 78 -0.06 23.41 9.49
C TYR A 78 0.02 23.48 7.96
N ASN A 79 -0.64 22.55 7.24
CA ASN A 79 -0.70 22.49 5.77
C ASN A 79 -2.00 23.07 5.17
N GLY A 80 -2.83 23.73 5.98
CA GLY A 80 -4.12 24.27 5.54
C GLY A 80 -5.32 23.52 6.11
N VAL A 81 -6.48 23.71 5.48
CA VAL A 81 -7.75 23.13 5.92
C VAL A 81 -7.86 21.70 5.39
N SER A 82 -8.10 20.74 6.28
CA SER A 82 -8.25 19.34 5.93
C SER A 82 -9.49 19.06 5.05
N ASP A 83 -9.38 18.08 4.17
CA ASP A 83 -10.34 17.77 3.09
C ASP A 83 -10.89 16.33 3.15
N ASN A 84 -10.75 15.66 4.30
CA ASN A 84 -11.18 14.27 4.57
C ASN A 84 -10.76 13.22 3.53
N LEU A 85 -9.73 13.51 2.76
CA LEU A 85 -9.22 12.60 1.74
C LEU A 85 -8.19 11.64 2.31
N TYR A 86 -7.37 12.10 3.25
CA TYR A 86 -6.20 11.38 3.75
C TYR A 86 -6.52 10.55 5.01
N PRO A 87 -5.78 9.46 5.26
CA PRO A 87 -5.85 8.77 6.54
C PRO A 87 -5.46 9.72 7.67
N ASN A 88 -6.09 9.55 8.83
CA ASN A 88 -5.62 10.16 10.07
C ASN A 88 -4.56 9.26 10.73
N ASP A 89 -4.07 9.64 11.91
CA ASP A 89 -3.04 8.88 12.63
C ASP A 89 -3.44 7.42 12.90
N GLN A 90 -4.71 7.19 13.24
CA GLN A 90 -5.24 5.84 13.43
C GLN A 90 -5.25 5.07 12.11
N GLY A 91 -5.72 5.68 11.02
CA GLY A 91 -5.69 5.08 9.69
C GLY A 91 -4.26 4.72 9.25
N MET A 92 -3.30 5.64 9.43
CA MET A 92 -1.89 5.38 9.15
C MET A 92 -1.34 4.22 10.00
N LYS A 93 -1.73 4.13 11.27
CA LYS A 93 -1.33 3.02 12.15
C LYS A 93 -1.90 1.68 11.68
N VAL A 94 -3.16 1.65 11.24
CA VAL A 94 -3.80 0.42 10.71
C VAL A 94 -3.15 -0.01 9.41
N ILE A 95 -2.87 0.92 8.49
CA ILE A 95 -2.14 0.64 7.24
C ILE A 95 -0.76 0.04 7.56
N ALA A 96 0.00 0.68 8.45
CA ALA A 96 1.33 0.20 8.83
C ALA A 96 1.29 -1.20 9.45
N GLY A 97 0.28 -1.48 10.30
CA GLY A 97 0.06 -2.80 10.88
C GLY A 97 -0.17 -3.87 9.81
N LYS A 98 -1.08 -3.62 8.86
CA LYS A 98 -1.35 -4.55 7.75
C LYS A 98 -0.13 -4.81 6.86
N ILE A 99 0.64 -3.77 6.54
CA ILE A 99 1.90 -3.96 5.80
C ILE A 99 2.86 -4.83 6.61
N PHE A 100 2.99 -4.55 7.91
CA PHE A 100 3.91 -5.27 8.78
C PHE A 100 3.54 -6.76 8.91
N GLU A 101 2.25 -7.08 9.00
CA GLU A 101 1.75 -8.46 9.00
C GLU A 101 2.26 -9.27 7.79
N GLU A 102 2.32 -8.66 6.60
CA GLU A 102 2.82 -9.31 5.38
C GLU A 102 4.35 -9.46 5.34
N VAL A 103 5.10 -8.50 5.90
CA VAL A 103 6.57 -8.51 5.80
C VAL A 103 7.30 -9.08 7.01
N GLU A 104 6.64 -9.20 8.17
CA GLU A 104 7.34 -9.53 9.41
C GLU A 104 8.02 -10.92 9.33
N GLY A 105 7.30 -11.93 8.85
CA GLY A 105 7.84 -13.28 8.66
C GLY A 105 9.06 -13.29 7.72
N PRO A 106 8.91 -12.83 6.46
CA PRO A 106 10.02 -12.72 5.51
C PRO A 106 11.21 -11.90 6.04
N LEU A 107 10.96 -10.82 6.77
CA LEU A 107 12.04 -10.00 7.35
C LEU A 107 12.74 -10.69 8.51
N LYS A 108 12.02 -11.44 9.37
CA LYS A 108 12.62 -12.26 10.43
C LYS A 108 13.53 -13.34 9.86
N GLU A 109 13.12 -14.01 8.78
CA GLU A 109 13.95 -14.98 8.05
C GLU A 109 15.23 -14.34 7.49
N ARG A 110 15.15 -13.05 7.10
CA ARG A 110 16.29 -12.24 6.64
C ARG A 110 17.09 -11.59 7.77
N GLY A 111 16.81 -11.93 9.04
CA GLY A 111 17.60 -11.51 10.19
C GLY A 111 17.17 -10.21 10.84
N LEU A 112 15.93 -9.73 10.61
CA LEU A 112 15.35 -8.65 11.40
C LEU A 112 15.32 -9.05 12.88
N LYS A 113 16.04 -8.30 13.70
CA LYS A 113 15.96 -8.41 15.16
C LYS A 113 14.84 -7.51 15.64
N THR A 114 13.71 -8.08 16.02
CA THR A 114 12.66 -7.35 16.73
C THR A 114 13.19 -7.05 18.13
N THR A 115 13.41 -5.78 18.46
CA THR A 115 13.58 -5.37 19.85
C THR A 115 12.24 -5.55 20.53
N GLU A 116 12.10 -6.62 21.31
CA GLU A 116 11.02 -6.73 22.29
C GLU A 116 11.05 -5.47 23.17
N SER A 117 9.90 -4.80 23.29
CA SER A 117 9.67 -3.67 24.20
C SER A 117 9.03 -4.15 25.49
#